data_AF-A0A0G0ARV7-F1
#
_entry.id   AF-A0A0G0ARV7-F1
#
_cell.length_a   1.000
_cell.length_b   1.000
_cell.length_c   1.000
_cell.angle_alpha   90.00
_cell.angle_beta   90.00
_cell.angle_gamma   90.00
#
_symmetry.space_group_name_H-M   'P 1'
#
loop_
_entity.id
_entity.type
_entity.pdbx_description
1 polymer ?
#
loop_
_entity_poly.entity_id
_entity_poly.type
_entity_poly.pdbx_seq_one_letter_code
_entity_poly.pdbx_strand_id
1 'polypeptide(L)'
;MKDEYIFIETEQYKKEATKWLSALKRQENVIALFIPKTDRLTRIIHLLSDKKLLQKNLGNLNKYIFLKMAFNSEDIHEVRDCEFQICKQLNLLKPKSSKRKFTEWIRFFKKNSQTLVLVLPEAEIYLNKDNRHILTYISQLNEHFAPTLLILSLFEVNFSHPSNLSLLPASTRIYENIFPYPLYSIKDTNTFIHFLSKLWNIIVTDKTESNIIDICGGHFWIVKQAVREISSFGEWNINSEGMIFRLRTIFQQFHPSEQNVIKKAITGKKITDKDELHSLKYLQQMNVIDKNKHCLIKGFEELILHPQTQIEEIILKDNHVYVNMVPVDKMFTRKELSVLKLFLEKTNKIVSRDEIAQKMWPINTQDDYSDWAIDQLIKRIRNSLKELSLSPKIIEVVRNKGYRLNLQQSII
;
A
#
# COMPACT_ATOMS: atom_id res chain seq x y z
N MET A 1 19.12 2.18 -18.57
CA MET A 1 19.59 1.63 -17.29
C MET A 1 18.52 0.69 -16.76
N LYS A 2 18.74 -0.63 -16.90
CA LYS A 2 17.77 -1.69 -16.59
C LYS A 2 17.94 -2.12 -15.13
N ASP A 3 16.91 -1.94 -14.32
CA ASP A 3 16.42 -2.77 -13.20
C ASP A 3 17.41 -3.66 -12.41
N GLU A 4 18.64 -3.22 -12.15
CA GLU A 4 19.46 -3.77 -11.07
C GLU A 4 18.96 -3.18 -9.76
N TYR A 5 18.19 -3.98 -9.03
CA TYR A 5 17.59 -3.61 -7.75
C TYR A 5 18.60 -2.98 -6.79
N ILE A 6 18.40 -1.71 -6.43
CA ILE A 6 19.07 -1.13 -5.26
C ILE A 6 18.11 -1.21 -4.08
N PHE A 7 17.95 -2.41 -3.53
CA PHE A 7 17.36 -2.53 -2.21
C PHE A 7 18.35 -1.99 -1.19
N ILE A 8 17.96 -0.95 -0.47
CA ILE A 8 18.70 -0.63 0.75
C ILE A 8 18.45 -1.74 1.77
N GLU A 9 19.53 -2.39 2.18
CA GLU A 9 19.46 -3.44 3.18
C GLU A 9 19.56 -2.84 4.59
N THR A 10 18.43 -2.75 5.28
CA THR A 10 18.34 -2.23 6.64
C THR A 10 18.45 -3.36 7.67
N GLU A 11 18.93 -3.03 8.87
CA GLU A 11 19.00 -4.00 9.98
C GLU A 11 17.60 -4.46 10.39
N GLN A 12 16.65 -3.52 10.44
CA GLN A 12 15.24 -3.83 10.68
C GLN A 12 14.67 -4.80 9.65
N TYR A 13 14.91 -4.58 8.34
CA TYR A 13 14.42 -5.50 7.30
C TYR A 13 14.96 -6.91 7.53
N LYS A 14 16.28 -7.07 7.71
CA LYS A 14 16.89 -8.39 7.98
C LYS A 14 16.24 -9.09 9.16
N LYS A 15 16.06 -8.36 10.25
CA LYS A 15 15.50 -8.87 11.51
C LYS A 15 14.05 -9.31 11.33
N GLU A 16 13.19 -8.46 10.77
CA GLU A 16 11.76 -8.77 10.64
C GLU A 16 11.51 -9.85 9.57
N ALA A 17 12.19 -9.79 8.43
CA ALA A 17 12.10 -10.82 7.39
C ALA A 17 12.50 -12.22 7.92
N THR A 18 13.55 -12.29 8.76
CA THR A 18 13.96 -13.53 9.42
C THR A 18 12.84 -14.10 10.29
N LYS A 19 12.10 -13.25 11.03
CA LYS A 19 10.96 -13.70 11.85
C LYS A 19 9.81 -14.22 10.98
N TRP A 20 9.48 -13.51 9.90
CA TRP A 20 8.44 -13.94 8.95
C TRP A 20 8.75 -15.33 8.36
N LEU A 21 9.98 -15.52 7.88
CA LEU A 21 10.42 -16.80 7.32
C LEU A 21 10.46 -17.91 8.38
N SER A 22 10.82 -17.58 9.62
CA SER A 22 10.80 -18.54 10.72
C SER A 22 9.40 -19.04 11.05
N ALA A 23 8.39 -18.16 11.03
CA ALA A 23 6.99 -18.55 11.21
C ALA A 23 6.49 -19.42 10.04
N LEU A 24 6.78 -19.03 8.80
CA LEU A 24 6.45 -19.87 7.62
C LEU A 24 7.12 -21.25 7.68
N LYS A 25 8.36 -21.34 8.21
CA LYS A 25 9.06 -22.61 8.42
C LYS A 25 8.34 -23.51 9.44
N ARG A 26 7.76 -22.92 10.48
CA ARG A 26 6.90 -23.60 11.46
C ARG A 26 5.50 -23.92 10.94
N GLN A 27 5.23 -23.63 9.65
CA GLN A 27 3.94 -23.85 9.00
C GLN A 27 2.82 -22.96 9.54
N GLU A 28 3.17 -21.78 10.02
CA GLU A 28 2.22 -20.79 10.54
C GLU A 28 2.02 -19.66 9.52
N ASN A 29 0.82 -19.09 9.50
CA ASN A 29 0.52 -17.91 8.69
C ASN A 29 1.20 -16.66 9.27
N VAL A 30 1.47 -15.69 8.39
CA VAL A 30 2.21 -14.47 8.73
C VAL A 30 1.45 -13.23 8.32
N ILE A 31 1.33 -12.31 9.27
CA ILE A 31 0.92 -10.93 9.05
C ILE A 31 2.09 -10.01 9.33
N ALA A 32 2.48 -9.21 8.35
CA ALA A 32 3.41 -8.10 8.54
C ALA A 32 2.62 -6.78 8.52
N LEU A 33 2.65 -6.06 9.63
CA LEU A 33 1.86 -4.84 9.83
C LEU A 33 2.78 -3.63 9.74
N PHE A 34 2.58 -2.79 8.74
CA PHE A 34 3.35 -1.58 8.47
C PHE A 34 2.55 -0.34 8.85
N ILE A 35 3.23 0.78 9.04
CA ILE A 35 2.56 2.09 9.05
C ILE A 35 2.11 2.47 7.61
N PRO A 36 1.21 3.45 7.44
CA PRO A 36 0.75 3.85 6.11
C PRO A 36 1.84 4.36 5.18
N LYS A 37 1.73 4.06 3.87
CA LYS A 37 2.56 4.59 2.77
C LYS A 37 4.07 4.33 2.94
N THR A 38 4.41 3.09 3.26
CA THR A 38 5.81 2.64 3.44
C THR A 38 6.40 2.02 2.17
N ASP A 39 7.62 1.52 2.30
CA ASP A 39 8.31 0.73 1.29
C ASP A 39 7.95 -0.77 1.33
N ARG A 40 6.79 -1.17 1.88
CA ARG A 40 6.36 -2.57 2.01
C ARG A 40 6.48 -3.39 0.72
N LEU A 41 6.11 -2.78 -0.42
CA LEU A 41 6.14 -3.46 -1.73
C LEU A 41 7.58 -3.72 -2.15
N THR A 42 8.48 -2.78 -1.87
CA THR A 42 9.92 -2.96 -2.05
C THR A 42 10.43 -4.07 -1.13
N ARG A 43 9.98 -4.13 0.13
CA ARG A 43 10.39 -5.18 1.09
C ARG A 43 9.94 -6.57 0.68
N ILE A 44 8.74 -6.73 0.15
CA ILE A 44 8.29 -8.05 -0.30
C ILE A 44 9.03 -8.47 -1.59
N ILE A 45 9.29 -7.55 -2.52
CA ILE A 45 10.07 -7.87 -3.72
C ILE A 45 11.51 -8.22 -3.31
N HIS A 46 12.09 -7.49 -2.34
CA HIS A 46 13.40 -7.81 -1.77
C HIS A 46 13.42 -9.24 -1.19
N LEU A 47 12.44 -9.57 -0.33
CA LEU A 47 12.33 -10.89 0.30
C LEU A 47 12.28 -12.02 -0.74
N LEU A 48 11.46 -11.86 -1.77
CA LEU A 48 11.26 -12.88 -2.80
C LEU A 48 12.47 -13.00 -3.76
N SER A 49 13.29 -11.96 -3.87
CA SER A 49 14.52 -11.95 -4.66
C SER A 49 15.75 -12.43 -3.90
N ASP A 50 15.75 -12.33 -2.56
CA ASP A 50 16.90 -12.65 -1.70
C ASP A 50 17.00 -14.16 -1.42
N LYS A 51 17.56 -14.88 -2.39
CA LYS A 51 17.80 -16.34 -2.29
C LYS A 51 18.68 -16.70 -1.08
N LYS A 52 19.61 -15.84 -0.66
CA LYS A 52 20.51 -16.14 0.46
C LYS A 52 19.72 -16.12 1.78
N LEU A 53 18.91 -15.09 2.00
CA LEU A 53 18.06 -14.99 3.18
C LEU A 53 17.00 -16.10 3.22
N LEU A 54 16.36 -16.39 2.09
CA LEU A 54 15.39 -17.48 1.99
C LEU A 54 16.04 -18.84 2.30
N GLN A 55 17.19 -19.15 1.69
CA GLN A 55 17.88 -20.44 1.89
C GLN A 55 18.37 -20.58 3.35
N LYS A 56 18.89 -19.50 3.93
CA LYS A 56 19.34 -19.48 5.34
C LYS A 56 18.21 -19.83 6.30
N ASN A 57 17.02 -19.28 6.09
CA ASN A 57 15.92 -19.43 7.04
C ASN A 57 15.05 -20.67 6.75
N LEU A 58 14.66 -20.87 5.50
CA LEU A 58 13.76 -21.95 5.09
C LEU A 58 14.49 -23.27 4.79
N GLY A 59 15.81 -23.24 4.58
CA GLY A 59 16.56 -24.38 4.10
C GLY A 59 16.31 -24.60 2.61
N ASN A 60 15.89 -25.81 2.22
CA ASN A 60 15.68 -26.16 0.81
C ASN A 60 14.58 -25.31 0.15
N LEU A 61 14.98 -24.36 -0.69
CA LEU A 61 14.08 -23.45 -1.40
C LEU A 61 13.05 -24.15 -2.29
N ASN A 62 13.36 -25.34 -2.81
CA ASN A 62 12.41 -26.09 -3.63
C ASN A 62 11.17 -26.53 -2.86
N LYS A 63 11.18 -26.47 -1.51
CA LYS A 63 10.01 -26.75 -0.69
C LYS A 63 9.01 -25.60 -0.62
N TYR A 64 9.36 -24.39 -1.05
CA TYR A 64 8.48 -23.23 -0.91
C TYR A 64 8.21 -22.59 -2.27
N ILE A 65 6.92 -22.34 -2.53
CA ILE A 65 6.47 -21.67 -3.75
C ILE A 65 5.74 -20.41 -3.31
N PHE A 66 6.35 -19.26 -3.55
CA PHE A 66 5.74 -17.97 -3.25
C PHE A 66 4.93 -17.50 -4.45
N LEU A 67 3.64 -17.24 -4.23
CA LEU A 67 2.73 -16.73 -5.24
C LEU A 67 2.16 -15.39 -4.79
N LYS A 68 2.63 -14.30 -5.40
CA LYS A 68 2.09 -12.96 -5.15
C LYS A 68 0.70 -12.84 -5.79
N MET A 69 -0.32 -12.67 -4.96
CA MET A 69 -1.71 -12.54 -5.39
C MET A 69 -2.21 -11.11 -5.17
N ALA A 70 -2.90 -10.59 -6.18
CA ALA A 70 -3.83 -9.47 -6.06
C ALA A 70 -5.14 -9.99 -6.66
N PHE A 71 -6.11 -10.29 -5.78
CA PHE A 71 -7.35 -10.88 -6.21
C PHE A 71 -8.20 -9.82 -6.89
N ASN A 72 -8.72 -10.12 -8.08
CA ASN A 72 -9.73 -9.28 -8.68
C ASN A 72 -11.03 -9.49 -7.89
N SER A 73 -11.34 -8.55 -6.99
CA SER A 73 -12.48 -8.66 -6.09
C SER A 73 -13.82 -8.76 -6.82
N GLU A 74 -13.88 -8.20 -8.03
CA GLU A 74 -15.07 -8.20 -8.87
C GLU A 74 -15.44 -9.59 -9.36
N ASP A 75 -14.45 -10.47 -9.56
CA ASP A 75 -14.63 -11.82 -10.10
C ASP A 75 -14.75 -12.88 -8.97
N ILE A 76 -14.99 -12.47 -7.72
CA ILE A 76 -15.03 -13.38 -6.56
C ILE A 76 -16.38 -13.32 -5.88
N HIS A 77 -17.15 -14.39 -6.07
CA HIS A 77 -18.46 -14.61 -5.48
C HIS A 77 -18.48 -15.85 -4.58
N GLU A 78 -17.58 -16.79 -4.81
CA GLU A 78 -17.41 -17.99 -4.00
C GLU A 78 -15.93 -18.40 -3.85
N VAL A 79 -15.68 -19.38 -2.98
CA VAL A 79 -14.32 -19.90 -2.73
C VAL A 79 -13.65 -20.42 -4.00
N ARG A 80 -14.42 -21.02 -4.92
CA ARG A 80 -13.90 -21.57 -6.18
C ARG A 80 -13.34 -20.50 -7.10
N ASP A 81 -13.82 -19.26 -7.00
CA ASP A 81 -13.27 -18.15 -7.78
C ASP A 81 -11.85 -17.80 -7.30
N CYS A 82 -11.61 -17.82 -5.99
CA CYS A 82 -10.27 -17.71 -5.42
C CYS A 82 -9.36 -18.84 -5.92
N GLU A 83 -9.85 -20.08 -5.89
CA GLU A 83 -9.12 -21.24 -6.43
C GLU A 83 -8.75 -21.05 -7.90
N PHE A 84 -9.69 -20.56 -8.71
CA PHE A 84 -9.50 -20.29 -10.13
C PHE A 84 -8.43 -19.22 -10.37
N GLN A 85 -8.48 -18.09 -9.65
CA GLN A 85 -7.47 -17.04 -9.80
C GLN A 85 -6.07 -17.51 -9.38
N ILE A 86 -5.95 -18.26 -8.27
CA ILE A 86 -4.68 -18.86 -7.83
C ILE A 86 -4.15 -19.83 -8.90
N CYS A 87 -5.02 -20.72 -9.38
CA CYS A 87 -4.71 -21.71 -10.40
C CYS A 87 -4.25 -21.08 -11.72
N LYS A 88 -4.93 -20.01 -12.17
CA LYS A 88 -4.57 -19.24 -13.36
C LYS A 88 -3.15 -18.71 -13.25
N GLN A 89 -2.78 -18.11 -12.11
CA GLN A 89 -1.42 -17.60 -11.92
C GLN A 89 -0.37 -18.73 -11.84
N LEU A 90 -0.65 -19.83 -11.14
CA LEU A 90 0.26 -20.99 -11.08
C LEU A 90 0.52 -21.60 -12.46
N ASN A 91 -0.52 -21.72 -13.29
CA ASN A 91 -0.39 -22.25 -14.65
C ASN A 91 0.44 -21.31 -15.55
N LEU A 92 0.37 -19.99 -15.36
CA LEU A 92 1.22 -19.03 -16.08
C LEU A 92 2.70 -19.17 -15.71
N LEU A 93 3.01 -19.47 -14.45
CA LEU A 93 4.40 -19.68 -13.99
C LEU A 93 5.00 -21.00 -14.47
N LYS A 94 4.18 -21.99 -14.86
CA LYS A 94 4.63 -23.33 -15.29
C LYS A 94 3.98 -23.75 -16.62
N PRO A 95 4.32 -23.10 -17.74
CA PRO A 95 3.65 -23.31 -19.03
C PRO A 95 3.91 -24.68 -19.68
N LYS A 96 4.98 -25.40 -19.27
CA LYS A 96 5.37 -26.69 -19.86
C LYS A 96 4.59 -27.91 -19.33
N SER A 97 3.67 -27.73 -18.37
CA SER A 97 2.76 -28.78 -17.91
C SER A 97 1.34 -28.52 -18.40
N SER A 98 0.58 -29.58 -18.69
CA SER A 98 -0.87 -29.49 -18.92
C SER A 98 -1.52 -28.61 -17.86
N LYS A 99 -2.40 -27.68 -18.25
CA LYS A 99 -3.12 -26.80 -17.31
C LYS A 99 -3.77 -27.65 -16.22
N ARG A 100 -3.39 -27.41 -14.96
CA ARG A 100 -3.91 -28.15 -13.81
C ARG A 100 -5.02 -27.38 -13.14
N LYS A 101 -6.00 -28.09 -12.58
CA LYS A 101 -6.99 -27.53 -11.65
C LYS A 101 -6.34 -27.24 -10.30
N PHE A 102 -6.99 -26.42 -9.46
CA PHE A 102 -6.47 -26.06 -8.14
C PHE A 102 -6.18 -27.28 -7.24
N THR A 103 -7.12 -28.22 -7.14
CA THR A 103 -6.94 -29.44 -6.33
C THR A 103 -5.79 -30.32 -6.82
N GLU A 104 -5.53 -30.34 -8.13
CA GLU A 104 -4.38 -31.05 -8.72
C GLU A 104 -3.06 -30.37 -8.37
N TRP A 105 -3.02 -29.03 -8.35
CA TRP A 105 -1.88 -28.28 -7.84
C TRP A 105 -1.59 -28.60 -6.38
N ILE A 106 -2.61 -28.61 -5.52
CA ILE A 106 -2.46 -28.97 -4.11
C ILE A 106 -1.92 -30.41 -3.95
N ARG A 107 -2.50 -31.39 -4.67
CA ARG A 107 -1.98 -32.78 -4.64
C ARG A 107 -0.53 -32.85 -5.11
N PHE A 108 -0.17 -32.10 -6.14
CA PHE A 108 1.20 -32.02 -6.62
C PHE A 108 2.14 -31.45 -5.55
N PHE A 109 1.77 -30.37 -4.86
CA PHE A 109 2.59 -29.81 -3.80
C PHE A 109 2.74 -30.79 -2.62
N LYS A 110 1.65 -31.43 -2.20
CA LYS A 110 1.68 -32.49 -1.17
C LYS A 110 2.65 -33.62 -1.55
N LYS A 111 2.54 -34.16 -2.78
CA LYS A 111 3.40 -35.26 -3.27
C LYS A 111 4.89 -34.89 -3.27
N ASN A 112 5.22 -33.63 -3.53
CA ASN A 112 6.61 -33.15 -3.59
C ASN A 112 7.07 -32.52 -2.25
N SER A 113 6.28 -32.61 -1.18
CA SER A 113 6.56 -31.96 0.11
C SER A 113 6.83 -30.47 -0.03
N GLN A 114 6.06 -29.80 -0.89
CA GLN A 114 6.11 -28.36 -1.14
C GLN A 114 4.95 -27.64 -0.44
N THR A 115 5.21 -26.41 0.00
CA THR A 115 4.25 -25.48 0.56
C THR A 115 4.08 -24.31 -0.41
N LEU A 116 2.83 -24.03 -0.79
CA LEU A 116 2.43 -22.82 -1.48
C LEU A 116 2.21 -21.72 -0.44
N VAL A 117 2.94 -20.62 -0.56
CA VAL A 117 2.76 -19.41 0.25
C VAL A 117 2.08 -18.36 -0.63
N LEU A 118 0.82 -18.05 -0.34
CA LEU A 118 0.11 -16.93 -0.95
C LEU A 118 0.59 -15.64 -0.30
N VAL A 119 1.21 -14.78 -1.10
CA VAL A 119 1.68 -13.48 -0.65
C VAL A 119 0.63 -12.44 -1.04
N LEU A 120 0.06 -11.74 -0.06
CA LEU A 120 -0.92 -10.67 -0.23
C LEU A 120 -0.27 -9.34 0.17
N PRO A 121 0.34 -8.60 -0.77
CA PRO A 121 1.13 -7.42 -0.43
C PRO A 121 0.32 -6.21 0.05
N GLU A 122 -0.99 -6.22 -0.22
CA GLU A 122 -1.92 -5.11 0.03
C GLU A 122 -3.22 -5.69 0.59
N ALA A 123 -3.15 -6.36 1.73
CA ALA A 123 -4.26 -7.13 2.26
C ALA A 123 -5.41 -6.24 2.80
N GLU A 124 -5.14 -4.97 3.09
CA GLU A 124 -6.16 -4.02 3.55
C GLU A 124 -7.22 -3.69 2.49
N ILE A 125 -6.96 -3.95 1.20
CA ILE A 125 -7.98 -3.74 0.14
C ILE A 125 -9.19 -4.66 0.31
N TYR A 126 -9.06 -5.70 1.14
CA TYR A 126 -10.12 -6.63 1.50
C TYR A 126 -10.77 -6.29 2.86
N LEU A 127 -10.27 -5.30 3.60
CA LEU A 127 -10.86 -4.82 4.86
C LEU A 127 -11.92 -3.75 4.61
N ASN A 128 -12.97 -4.12 3.87
CA ASN A 128 -14.14 -3.27 3.69
C ASN A 128 -15.39 -4.12 3.47
N LYS A 129 -16.56 -3.48 3.52
CA LYS A 129 -17.85 -4.17 3.41
C LYS A 129 -18.04 -4.90 2.07
N ASP A 130 -17.51 -4.34 0.98
CA ASP A 130 -17.67 -4.90 -0.36
C ASP A 130 -16.80 -6.15 -0.57
N ASN A 131 -15.62 -6.21 0.08
CA ASN A 131 -14.57 -7.20 -0.22
C ASN A 131 -14.23 -8.16 0.93
N ARG A 132 -14.83 -8.00 2.11
CA ARG A 132 -14.53 -8.83 3.31
C ARG A 132 -14.71 -10.33 3.09
N HIS A 133 -15.58 -10.73 2.17
CA HIS A 133 -15.81 -12.13 1.82
C HIS A 133 -14.56 -12.79 1.23
N ILE A 134 -13.70 -12.01 0.56
CA ILE A 134 -12.46 -12.52 -0.05
C ILE A 134 -11.49 -12.99 1.02
N LEU A 135 -11.28 -12.21 2.10
CA LEU A 135 -10.48 -12.68 3.24
C LEU A 135 -11.09 -13.92 3.88
N THR A 136 -12.41 -14.03 3.88
CA THR A 136 -13.12 -15.19 4.44
C THR A 136 -12.87 -16.43 3.58
N TYR A 137 -12.96 -16.32 2.26
CA TYR A 137 -12.66 -17.43 1.34
C TYR A 137 -11.18 -17.82 1.36
N ILE A 138 -10.26 -16.86 1.43
CA ILE A 138 -8.83 -17.14 1.59
C ILE A 138 -8.58 -17.88 2.92
N SER A 139 -9.25 -17.46 4.00
CA SER A 139 -9.18 -18.13 5.30
C SER A 139 -9.71 -19.57 5.25
N GLN A 140 -10.85 -19.79 4.60
CA GLN A 140 -11.41 -21.13 4.39
C GLN A 140 -10.47 -22.03 3.57
N LEU A 141 -9.84 -21.51 2.51
CA LEU A 141 -8.84 -22.26 1.74
C LEU A 141 -7.64 -22.65 2.62
N ASN A 142 -7.11 -21.71 3.41
CA ASN A 142 -6.01 -22.02 4.32
C ASN A 142 -6.41 -23.08 5.37
N GLU A 143 -7.60 -22.97 5.95
CA GLU A 143 -8.09 -23.94 6.93
C GLU A 143 -8.18 -25.36 6.33
N HIS A 144 -8.66 -25.47 5.10
CA HIS A 144 -8.81 -26.75 4.42
C HIS A 144 -7.48 -27.33 3.89
N PHE A 145 -6.54 -26.49 3.48
CA PHE A 145 -5.32 -26.92 2.77
C PHE A 145 -4.01 -26.73 3.55
N ALA A 146 -4.03 -26.18 4.76
CA ALA A 146 -2.87 -26.13 5.63
C ALA A 146 -2.35 -27.56 5.95
N PRO A 147 -1.02 -27.76 6.10
CA PRO A 147 0.07 -26.77 5.95
C PRO A 147 0.58 -26.64 4.50
N THR A 148 -0.09 -27.24 3.51
CA THR A 148 0.32 -27.14 2.10
C THR A 148 0.07 -25.74 1.54
N LEU A 149 -0.90 -25.01 2.09
CA LEU A 149 -1.21 -23.63 1.74
C LEU A 149 -1.02 -22.73 2.97
N LEU A 150 -0.08 -21.79 2.91
CA LEU A 150 0.14 -20.75 3.92
C LEU A 150 -0.10 -19.37 3.34
N ILE A 151 -0.31 -18.38 4.21
CA ILE A 151 -0.55 -16.99 3.84
C ILE A 151 0.52 -16.10 4.47
N LEU A 152 1.07 -15.20 3.65
CA LEU A 152 1.88 -14.05 4.07
C LEU A 152 1.15 -12.78 3.61
N SER A 153 0.48 -12.11 4.53
CA SER A 153 -0.26 -10.87 4.24
C SER A 153 0.43 -9.64 4.83
N LEU A 154 0.45 -8.56 4.07
CA LEU A 154 1.00 -7.28 4.47
C LEU A 154 -0.16 -6.28 4.59
N PHE A 155 -0.21 -5.55 5.70
CA PHE A 155 -1.20 -4.50 5.96
C PHE A 155 -0.50 -3.17 6.22
N GLU A 156 -1.09 -2.07 5.78
CA GLU A 156 -0.69 -0.69 6.15
C GLU A 156 -1.71 0.01 7.06
N VAL A 157 -2.70 -0.74 7.53
CA VAL A 157 -3.75 -0.27 8.45
C VAL A 157 -3.79 -1.15 9.68
N ASN A 158 -4.18 -0.59 10.82
CA ASN A 158 -4.44 -1.34 12.03
C ASN A 158 -5.66 -2.26 11.85
N PHE A 159 -5.44 -3.44 11.27
CA PHE A 159 -6.52 -4.39 10.98
C PHE A 159 -7.18 -4.94 12.25
N SER A 160 -6.49 -4.88 13.41
CA SER A 160 -7.01 -5.34 14.71
C SER A 160 -7.76 -4.24 15.48
N HIS A 161 -7.89 -3.03 14.90
CA HIS A 161 -8.69 -1.96 15.47
C HIS A 161 -10.15 -2.44 15.72
N PRO A 162 -10.79 -2.07 16.85
CA PRO A 162 -12.16 -2.50 17.18
C PRO A 162 -13.18 -2.32 16.05
N SER A 163 -13.08 -1.24 15.28
CA SER A 163 -13.96 -0.96 14.13
C SER A 163 -13.83 -1.98 12.98
N ASN A 164 -12.67 -2.64 12.85
CA ASN A 164 -12.38 -3.61 11.80
C ASN A 164 -12.75 -5.05 12.16
N LEU A 165 -13.01 -5.35 13.44
CA LEU A 165 -13.29 -6.72 13.91
C LEU A 165 -14.46 -7.37 13.16
N SER A 166 -15.47 -6.58 12.82
CA SER A 166 -16.62 -7.07 12.06
C SER A 166 -16.29 -7.49 10.63
N LEU A 167 -15.19 -7.02 10.05
CA LEU A 167 -14.74 -7.28 8.67
C LEU A 167 -13.82 -8.49 8.57
N LEU A 168 -13.24 -8.91 9.69
CA LEU A 168 -12.30 -10.03 9.76
C LEU A 168 -13.03 -11.37 9.67
N PRO A 169 -12.44 -12.37 8.98
CA PRO A 169 -12.85 -13.77 9.07
C PRO A 169 -12.95 -14.29 10.51
N ALA A 170 -13.92 -15.17 10.76
CA ALA A 170 -14.10 -15.81 12.07
C ALA A 170 -12.94 -16.75 12.45
N SER A 171 -12.32 -17.40 11.46
CA SER A 171 -11.17 -18.28 11.69
C SER A 171 -9.93 -17.45 12.05
N THR A 172 -9.28 -17.84 13.15
CA THR A 172 -8.12 -17.13 13.69
C THR A 172 -6.80 -17.52 13.04
N ARG A 173 -6.79 -18.58 12.21
CA ARG A 173 -5.56 -19.15 11.61
C ARG A 173 -4.77 -18.14 10.78
N ILE A 174 -5.45 -17.25 10.06
CA ILE A 174 -4.75 -16.25 9.24
C ILE A 174 -4.02 -15.19 10.07
N TYR A 175 -4.32 -15.09 11.38
CA TYR A 175 -3.71 -14.13 12.31
C TYR A 175 -2.75 -14.80 13.32
N GLU A 176 -2.31 -16.04 13.08
CA GLU A 176 -1.43 -16.80 13.99
C GLU A 176 -0.19 -16.04 14.43
N ASN A 177 0.50 -15.37 13.50
CA ASN A 177 1.64 -14.54 13.81
C ASN A 177 1.50 -13.14 13.22
N ILE A 178 1.54 -12.13 14.08
CA ILE A 178 1.49 -10.72 13.70
C ILE A 178 2.83 -10.09 14.04
N PHE A 179 3.53 -9.59 13.04
CA PHE A 179 4.83 -8.93 13.16
C PHE A 179 4.69 -7.45 12.81
N PRO A 180 4.76 -6.55 13.80
CA PRO A 180 4.84 -5.12 13.56
C PRO A 180 6.13 -4.76 12.82
N TYR A 181 6.00 -3.85 11.87
CA TYR A 181 7.09 -3.22 11.13
C TYR A 181 7.03 -1.71 11.39
N PRO A 182 7.55 -1.26 12.55
CA PRO A 182 7.49 0.13 12.97
C PRO A 182 8.33 1.06 12.06
N LEU A 183 8.28 2.36 12.33
CA LEU A 183 9.20 3.33 11.75
C LEU A 183 10.66 2.91 11.90
N TYR A 184 11.47 3.28 10.91
CA TYR A 184 12.88 2.90 10.89
C TYR A 184 13.67 3.57 12.01
N SER A 185 14.67 2.85 12.49
CA SER A 185 15.63 3.38 13.46
C SER A 185 16.42 4.56 12.87
N ILE A 186 17.01 5.37 13.75
CA ILE A 186 17.96 6.42 13.35
C ILE A 186 19.06 5.83 12.46
N LYS A 187 19.66 4.71 12.88
CA LYS A 187 20.74 4.05 12.13
C LYS A 187 20.32 3.62 10.71
N ASP A 188 19.16 3.00 10.57
CA ASP A 188 18.63 2.61 9.27
C ASP A 188 18.29 3.83 8.40
N THR A 189 17.81 4.91 9.03
CA THR A 189 17.51 6.17 8.35
C THR A 189 18.77 6.86 7.86
N ASN A 190 19.85 6.91 8.66
CA ASN A 190 21.16 7.40 8.23
C ASN A 190 21.65 6.63 7.02
N THR A 191 21.59 5.29 7.09
CA THR A 191 22.01 4.41 5.97
C THR A 191 21.21 4.74 4.71
N PHE A 192 19.92 5.06 4.86
CA PHE A 192 19.07 5.47 3.74
C PHE A 192 19.41 6.84 3.16
N ILE A 193 19.68 7.82 4.00
CA ILE A 193 20.14 9.14 3.58
C ILE A 193 21.47 9.01 2.83
N HIS A 194 22.47 8.32 3.39
CA HIS A 194 23.76 8.05 2.74
C HIS A 194 23.61 7.35 1.39
N PHE A 195 22.71 6.36 1.32
CA PHE A 195 22.40 5.68 0.08
C PHE A 195 21.86 6.65 -0.99
N LEU A 196 20.88 7.49 -0.63
CA LEU A 196 20.31 8.48 -1.54
C LEU A 196 21.33 9.55 -1.94
N SER A 197 22.15 10.02 -1.00
CA SER A 197 23.24 10.99 -1.26
C SER A 197 24.21 10.46 -2.30
N LYS A 198 24.63 9.20 -2.18
CA LYS A 198 25.47 8.54 -3.19
C LYS A 198 24.75 8.37 -4.53
N LEU A 199 23.48 7.95 -4.50
CA LEU A 199 22.68 7.71 -5.70
C LEU A 199 22.46 8.99 -6.51
N TRP A 200 22.28 10.13 -5.84
CA TRP A 200 22.00 11.42 -6.47
C TRP A 200 23.21 12.34 -6.53
N ASN A 201 24.39 11.85 -6.15
CA ASN A 201 25.65 12.60 -6.15
C ASN A 201 25.55 13.95 -5.44
N ILE A 202 24.98 13.94 -4.22
CA ILE A 202 24.83 15.12 -3.37
C ILE A 202 25.49 14.91 -2.01
N ILE A 203 25.73 16.02 -1.31
CA ILE A 203 26.27 16.03 0.05
C ILE A 203 25.15 16.47 0.99
N VAL A 204 24.89 15.66 2.02
CA VAL A 204 24.00 15.99 3.13
C VAL A 204 24.87 16.10 4.36
N THR A 205 24.89 17.27 5.01
CA THR A 205 25.71 17.48 6.21
C THR A 205 25.13 16.74 7.42
N ASP A 206 25.95 16.40 8.42
CA ASP A 206 25.48 15.73 9.65
C ASP A 206 24.37 16.50 10.37
N LYS A 207 24.43 17.84 10.36
CA LYS A 207 23.39 18.71 10.91
C LYS A 207 22.08 18.56 10.12
N THR A 208 22.16 18.55 8.79
CA THR A 208 21.01 18.37 7.91
C THR A 208 20.43 16.97 8.05
N GLU A 209 21.27 15.93 8.10
CA GLU A 209 20.88 14.54 8.33
C GLU A 209 20.10 14.41 9.65
N SER A 210 20.66 14.93 10.74
CA SER A 210 20.03 14.90 12.07
C SER A 210 18.66 15.59 12.06
N ASN A 211 18.55 16.74 11.38
CA ASN A 211 17.28 17.46 11.23
C ASN A 211 16.26 16.64 10.42
N ILE A 212 16.65 16.06 9.28
CA ILE A 212 15.76 15.20 8.47
C ILE A 212 15.23 14.04 9.30
N ILE A 213 16.09 13.37 10.06
CA ILE A 213 15.69 12.23 10.89
C ILE A 213 14.71 12.64 11.96
N ASP A 214 14.98 13.76 12.65
CA ASP A 214 14.13 14.27 13.71
C ASP A 214 12.73 14.65 13.18
N ILE A 215 12.67 15.33 12.05
CA ILE A 215 11.41 15.74 11.41
C ILE A 215 10.63 14.56 10.83
N CYS A 216 11.32 13.62 10.18
CA CYS A 216 10.67 12.54 9.43
C CYS A 216 10.37 11.30 10.30
N GLY A 217 10.96 11.18 11.49
CA GLY A 217 10.74 10.07 12.41
C GLY A 217 11.13 8.69 11.88
N GLY A 218 12.01 8.62 10.88
CA GLY A 218 12.36 7.36 10.20
C GLY A 218 11.37 6.92 9.12
N HIS A 219 10.46 7.79 8.66
CA HIS A 219 9.56 7.48 7.56
C HIS A 219 10.25 7.66 6.20
N PHE A 220 10.66 6.57 5.56
CA PHE A 220 11.49 6.61 4.35
C PHE A 220 10.89 7.42 3.18
N TRP A 221 9.57 7.45 2.99
CA TRP A 221 8.99 8.27 1.93
C TRP A 221 9.17 9.78 2.14
N ILE A 222 9.14 10.24 3.40
CA ILE A 222 9.35 11.65 3.77
C ILE A 222 10.85 11.96 3.70
N VAL A 223 11.70 11.09 4.27
CA VAL A 223 13.17 11.21 4.20
C VAL A 223 13.64 11.33 2.75
N LYS A 224 13.11 10.46 1.86
CA LYS A 224 13.43 10.51 0.44
C LYS A 224 13.04 11.82 -0.23
N GLN A 225 11.95 12.46 0.21
CA GLN A 225 11.54 13.75 -0.33
C GLN A 225 12.47 14.88 0.16
N ALA A 226 12.82 14.91 1.43
CA ALA A 226 13.76 15.89 1.96
C ALA A 226 15.11 15.82 1.21
N VAL A 227 15.67 14.62 1.03
CA VAL A 227 16.92 14.43 0.29
C VAL A 227 16.76 14.78 -1.21
N ARG A 228 15.57 14.58 -1.78
CA ARG A 228 15.28 14.97 -3.18
C ARG A 228 15.28 16.49 -3.36
N GLU A 229 14.77 17.22 -2.38
CA GLU A 229 14.79 18.68 -2.41
C GLU A 229 16.20 19.22 -2.35
N ILE A 230 17.05 18.69 -1.47
CA ILE A 230 18.49 19.01 -1.46
C ILE A 230 19.09 18.74 -2.84
N SER A 231 18.76 17.59 -3.44
CA SER A 231 19.24 17.26 -4.79
C SER A 231 18.79 18.23 -5.87
N SER A 232 17.61 18.85 -5.72
CA SER A 232 16.99 19.67 -6.77
C SER A 232 17.24 21.17 -6.57
N PHE A 233 17.35 21.60 -5.32
CA PHE A 233 17.33 23.02 -4.92
C PHE A 233 18.51 23.38 -4.00
N GLY A 234 19.34 22.44 -3.58
CA GLY A 234 20.47 22.65 -2.67
C GLY A 234 20.08 22.64 -1.18
N GLU A 235 18.80 22.82 -0.86
CA GLU A 235 18.25 22.74 0.48
C GLU A 235 16.89 22.04 0.49
N TRP A 236 16.42 21.66 1.67
CA TRP A 236 15.06 21.12 1.86
C TRP A 236 14.28 22.02 2.80
N ASN A 237 12.96 22.03 2.62
CA ASN A 237 12.07 22.83 3.43
C ASN A 237 10.85 21.99 3.81
N ILE A 238 10.57 21.87 5.11
CA ILE A 238 9.40 21.14 5.61
C ILE A 238 8.07 21.71 5.07
N ASN A 239 8.05 23.01 4.77
CA ASN A 239 6.90 23.74 4.24
C ASN A 239 6.80 23.66 2.71
N SER A 240 7.69 22.92 2.05
CA SER A 240 7.57 22.69 0.61
C SER A 240 6.28 21.95 0.30
N GLU A 241 5.73 22.19 -0.89
CA GLU A 241 4.52 21.52 -1.35
C GLU A 241 4.67 20.00 -1.38
N GLY A 242 5.85 19.50 -1.78
CA GLY A 242 6.16 18.08 -1.83
C GLY A 242 6.26 17.41 -0.45
N MET A 243 6.71 18.13 0.58
CA MET A 243 6.76 17.65 1.96
C MET A 243 5.35 17.65 2.58
N ILE A 244 4.63 18.76 2.48
CA ILE A 244 3.27 18.91 2.99
C ILE A 244 2.34 17.86 2.38
N PHE A 245 2.41 17.64 1.06
CA PHE A 245 1.63 16.60 0.38
C PHE A 245 1.85 15.20 1.00
N ARG A 246 3.10 14.83 1.27
CA ARG A 246 3.42 13.50 1.84
C ARG A 246 2.97 13.37 3.27
N LEU A 247 3.28 14.37 4.10
CA LEU A 247 2.85 14.41 5.48
C LEU A 247 1.32 14.29 5.56
N ARG A 248 0.59 15.05 4.73
CA ARG A 248 -0.88 15.03 4.69
C ARG A 248 -1.39 13.66 4.25
N THR A 249 -0.83 13.12 3.17
CA THR A 249 -1.19 11.80 2.64
C THR A 249 -1.01 10.71 3.69
N ILE A 250 0.12 10.70 4.42
CA ILE A 250 0.36 9.70 5.47
C ILE A 250 -0.61 9.93 6.64
N PHE A 251 -0.76 11.17 7.11
CA PHE A 251 -1.61 11.51 8.24
C PHE A 251 -3.06 11.08 8.03
N GLN A 252 -3.60 11.33 6.83
CA GLN A 252 -4.98 11.00 6.49
C GLN A 252 -5.26 9.48 6.38
N GLN A 253 -4.23 8.65 6.20
CA GLN A 253 -4.38 7.20 6.12
C GLN A 253 -4.49 6.52 7.50
N PHE A 254 -4.09 7.20 8.58
CA PHE A 254 -4.35 6.72 9.92
C PHE A 254 -5.85 6.70 10.23
N HIS A 255 -6.29 5.77 11.08
CA HIS A 255 -7.67 5.71 11.55
C HIS A 255 -8.05 7.01 12.29
N PRO A 256 -9.33 7.47 12.28
CA PRO A 256 -9.71 8.72 12.96
C PRO A 256 -9.30 8.82 14.44
N SER A 257 -9.38 7.71 15.20
CA SER A 257 -8.89 7.67 16.59
C SER A 257 -7.37 7.76 16.69
N GLU A 258 -6.62 7.19 15.74
CA GLU A 258 -5.16 7.32 15.64
C GLU A 258 -4.76 8.76 15.32
N GLN A 259 -5.44 9.40 14.36
CA GLN A 259 -5.26 10.82 14.05
C GLN A 259 -5.51 11.70 15.28
N ASN A 260 -6.56 11.42 16.06
CA ASN A 260 -6.86 12.15 17.29
C ASN A 260 -5.77 11.96 18.35
N VAL A 261 -5.26 10.75 18.50
CA VAL A 261 -4.14 10.46 19.40
C VAL A 261 -2.88 11.23 19.00
N ILE A 262 -2.53 11.26 17.70
CA ILE A 262 -1.39 12.04 17.19
C ILE A 262 -1.59 13.54 17.46
N LYS A 263 -2.78 14.09 17.18
CA LYS A 263 -3.13 15.49 17.48
C LYS A 263 -3.01 15.79 18.98
N LYS A 264 -3.47 14.89 19.85
CA LYS A 264 -3.41 15.06 21.31
C LYS A 264 -1.98 14.96 21.85
N ALA A 265 -1.17 14.06 21.30
CA ALA A 265 0.26 13.94 21.59
C ALA A 265 1.00 15.26 21.29
N ILE A 266 0.76 15.84 20.12
CA ILE A 266 1.38 17.12 19.70
C ILE A 266 0.88 18.30 20.52
N THR A 267 -0.42 18.36 20.82
CA THR A 267 -1.02 19.49 21.55
C THR A 267 -0.98 19.34 23.08
N GLY A 268 -0.33 18.30 23.61
CA GLY A 268 -0.25 18.03 25.05
C GLY A 268 -1.61 17.71 25.72
N LYS A 269 -2.63 17.33 24.93
CA LYS A 269 -3.97 17.02 25.44
C LYS A 269 -4.05 15.59 25.97
N LYS A 270 -4.92 15.37 26.96
CA LYS A 270 -5.14 14.04 27.55
C LYS A 270 -5.84 13.10 26.57
N ILE A 271 -5.36 11.87 26.54
CA ILE A 271 -5.95 10.74 25.79
C ILE A 271 -6.79 9.92 26.79
N THR A 272 -8.10 9.91 26.60
CA THR A 272 -9.05 9.32 27.57
C THR A 272 -10.09 8.42 26.93
N ASP A 273 -10.36 8.59 25.64
CA ASP A 273 -11.33 7.78 24.92
C ASP A 273 -10.83 6.33 24.76
N LYS A 274 -11.76 5.37 24.74
CA LYS A 274 -11.42 3.94 24.71
C LYS A 274 -10.75 3.53 23.39
N ASP A 275 -11.24 4.03 22.26
CA ASP A 275 -10.67 3.74 20.94
C ASP A 275 -9.33 4.46 20.77
N GLU A 276 -9.21 5.67 21.32
CA GLU A 276 -7.92 6.37 21.40
C GLU A 276 -6.89 5.63 22.26
N LEU A 277 -7.28 5.03 23.38
CA LEU A 277 -6.36 4.23 24.21
C LEU A 277 -5.87 2.96 23.49
N HIS A 278 -6.74 2.33 22.70
CA HIS A 278 -6.32 1.24 21.80
C HIS A 278 -5.34 1.76 20.74
N SER A 279 -5.69 2.87 20.09
CA SER A 279 -4.90 3.51 19.04
C SER A 279 -3.52 3.96 19.55
N LEU A 280 -3.43 4.46 20.78
CA LEU A 280 -2.17 4.82 21.42
C LEU A 280 -1.24 3.61 21.55
N LYS A 281 -1.75 2.46 22.00
CA LYS A 281 -0.94 1.23 22.10
C LYS A 281 -0.40 0.80 20.75
N TYR A 282 -1.25 0.85 19.71
CA TYR A 282 -0.84 0.56 18.34
C TYR A 282 0.24 1.53 17.85
N LEU A 283 0.01 2.85 17.96
CA LEU A 283 0.98 3.86 17.52
C LEU A 283 2.32 3.78 18.27
N GLN A 284 2.31 3.36 19.54
CA GLN A 284 3.52 3.07 20.31
C GLN A 284 4.25 1.82 19.82
N GLN A 285 3.53 0.75 19.50
CA GLN A 285 4.10 -0.46 18.89
C GLN A 285 4.74 -0.16 17.52
N MET A 286 4.17 0.79 16.78
CA MET A 286 4.64 1.21 15.46
C MET A 286 5.71 2.32 15.49
N ASN A 287 6.14 2.75 16.68
CA ASN A 287 7.05 3.89 16.90
C ASN A 287 6.59 5.20 16.24
N VAL A 288 5.29 5.41 16.04
CA VAL A 288 4.74 6.73 15.63
C VAL A 288 4.64 7.65 16.83
N ILE A 289 4.42 7.07 18.01
CA ILE A 289 4.40 7.76 19.31
C ILE A 289 5.36 7.04 20.25
N ASP A 290 6.15 7.79 21.02
CA ASP A 290 7.06 7.21 22.01
C ASP A 290 6.35 6.83 23.33
N LYS A 291 7.11 6.29 24.30
CA LYS A 291 6.58 5.95 25.63
C LYS A 291 6.12 7.18 26.43
N ASN A 292 6.68 8.34 26.14
CA ASN A 292 6.37 9.62 26.77
C ASN A 292 5.21 10.36 26.06
N LYS A 293 4.60 9.74 25.06
CA LYS A 293 3.49 10.27 24.24
C LYS A 293 3.90 11.43 23.32
N HIS A 294 5.15 11.49 22.90
CA HIS A 294 5.59 12.40 21.85
C HIS A 294 5.44 11.75 20.48
N CYS A 295 5.03 12.54 19.47
CA CYS A 295 5.00 12.06 18.09
C CYS A 295 6.43 12.02 17.53
N LEU A 296 6.82 10.88 16.94
CA LEU A 296 8.15 10.70 16.37
C LEU A 296 8.25 11.24 14.93
N ILE A 297 7.13 11.33 14.20
CA ILE A 297 7.07 12.08 12.92
C ILE A 297 6.76 13.54 13.26
N LYS A 298 7.77 14.30 13.69
CA LYS A 298 7.59 15.71 14.11
C LYS A 298 7.04 16.60 13.00
N GLY A 299 7.20 16.24 11.73
CA GLY A 299 6.59 17.00 10.64
C GLY A 299 5.06 17.07 10.67
N PHE A 300 4.38 16.22 11.45
CA PHE A 300 2.95 16.40 11.70
C PHE A 300 2.62 17.63 12.55
N GLU A 301 3.58 18.16 13.33
CA GLU A 301 3.39 19.40 14.09
C GLU A 301 3.06 20.56 13.15
N GLU A 302 3.77 20.67 12.03
CA GLU A 302 3.52 21.70 11.01
C GLU A 302 2.09 21.61 10.47
N LEU A 303 1.64 20.40 10.10
CA LEU A 303 0.28 20.20 9.59
C LEU A 303 -0.82 20.54 10.60
N ILE A 304 -0.58 20.26 11.88
CA ILE A 304 -1.60 20.32 12.93
C ILE A 304 -1.66 21.72 13.55
N LEU A 305 -0.51 22.35 13.77
CA LEU A 305 -0.41 23.67 14.41
C LEU A 305 -0.50 24.80 13.39
N HIS A 306 -0.10 24.56 12.14
CA HIS A 306 -0.15 25.53 11.05
C HIS A 306 -0.96 24.96 9.87
N PRO A 307 -2.27 24.71 10.05
CA PRO A 307 -3.10 24.15 8.99
C PRO A 307 -3.17 25.14 7.82
N GLN A 308 -2.38 24.86 6.78
CA GLN A 308 -2.44 25.62 5.54
C GLN A 308 -3.76 25.28 4.84
N THR A 309 -4.45 26.32 4.36
CA THR A 309 -5.59 26.22 3.45
C THR A 309 -5.07 25.82 2.06
N GLN A 310 -4.59 24.59 1.94
CA GLN A 310 -4.13 24.09 0.66
C GLN A 310 -5.37 23.66 -0.11
N ILE A 311 -5.71 24.41 -1.16
CA ILE A 311 -6.70 23.96 -2.14
C ILE A 311 -6.09 22.72 -2.78
N GLU A 312 -6.73 21.57 -2.60
CA GLU A 312 -6.32 20.35 -3.30
C GLU A 312 -6.58 20.55 -4.80
N GLU A 313 -5.51 20.89 -5.52
CA GLU A 313 -5.55 21.15 -6.95
C GLU A 313 -5.02 19.93 -7.69
N ILE A 314 -5.80 19.42 -8.65
CA ILE A 314 -5.36 18.41 -9.61
C ILE A 314 -5.32 19.03 -10.99
N ILE A 315 -4.13 19.03 -11.61
CA ILE A 315 -3.89 19.66 -12.90
C ILE A 315 -3.25 18.67 -13.89
N LEU A 316 -3.50 18.92 -15.17
CA LEU A 316 -2.80 18.27 -16.28
C LEU A 316 -1.82 19.28 -16.90
N LYS A 317 -0.53 18.98 -16.83
CA LYS A 317 0.53 19.80 -17.44
C LYS A 317 1.53 18.92 -18.15
N ASP A 318 1.94 19.27 -19.37
CA ASP A 318 2.93 18.52 -20.16
C ASP A 318 2.60 17.01 -20.28
N ASN A 319 1.31 16.68 -20.40
CA ASN A 319 0.79 15.30 -20.43
C ASN A 319 1.11 14.50 -19.14
N HIS A 320 1.28 15.16 -18.00
CA HIS A 320 1.44 14.57 -16.67
C HIS A 320 0.40 15.12 -15.70
N VAL A 321 -0.04 14.25 -14.79
CA VAL A 321 -1.05 14.62 -13.79
C VAL A 321 -0.33 15.01 -12.50
N TYR A 322 -0.62 16.20 -12.01
CA TYR A 322 -0.08 16.73 -10.77
C TYR A 322 -1.19 16.92 -9.75
N VAL A 323 -0.93 16.57 -8.50
CA VAL A 323 -1.77 16.94 -7.35
C VAL A 323 -0.91 17.83 -6.47
N ASN A 324 -1.31 19.08 -6.27
CA ASN A 324 -0.51 20.10 -5.59
C ASN A 324 0.94 20.07 -6.10
N MET A 325 1.12 20.25 -7.41
CA MET A 325 2.41 20.24 -8.12
C MET A 325 3.27 18.97 -7.97
N VAL A 326 2.77 17.92 -7.32
CA VAL A 326 3.44 16.62 -7.21
C VAL A 326 2.96 15.71 -8.34
N PRO A 327 3.84 15.18 -9.21
CA PRO A 327 3.42 14.26 -10.26
C PRO A 327 2.92 12.94 -9.66
N VAL A 328 1.72 12.51 -10.05
CA VAL A 328 1.03 11.33 -9.49
C VAL A 328 0.77 10.22 -10.51
N ASP A 329 1.25 10.33 -11.75
CA ASP A 329 1.04 9.35 -12.82
C ASP A 329 1.28 7.89 -12.39
N LYS A 330 2.28 7.66 -11.54
CA LYS A 330 2.67 6.32 -11.05
C LYS A 330 1.68 5.67 -10.09
N MET A 331 0.69 6.43 -9.59
CA MET A 331 -0.37 5.92 -8.71
C MET A 331 -1.54 5.31 -9.48
N PHE A 332 -1.54 5.43 -10.81
CA PHE A 332 -2.61 4.97 -11.68
C PHE A 332 -2.09 3.93 -12.66
N THR A 333 -2.90 2.94 -13.01
CA THR A 333 -2.63 2.07 -14.16
C THR A 333 -2.69 2.88 -15.46
N ARG A 334 -2.14 2.33 -16.56
CA ARG A 334 -2.17 3.01 -17.87
C ARG A 334 -3.60 3.39 -18.30
N LYS A 335 -4.59 2.52 -18.04
CA LYS A 335 -6.00 2.76 -18.39
C LYS A 335 -6.62 3.84 -17.50
N GLU A 336 -6.41 3.75 -16.20
CA GLU A 336 -6.89 4.76 -15.24
C GLU A 336 -6.30 6.13 -15.54
N LEU A 337 -4.99 6.22 -15.77
CA LEU A 337 -4.31 7.46 -16.10
C LEU A 337 -4.83 8.06 -17.42
N SER A 338 -5.06 7.23 -18.43
CA SER A 338 -5.59 7.68 -19.73
C SER A 338 -6.98 8.30 -19.61
N VAL A 339 -7.85 7.70 -18.80
CA VAL A 339 -9.21 8.21 -18.57
C VAL A 339 -9.21 9.41 -17.61
N LEU A 340 -8.34 9.43 -16.59
CA LEU A 340 -8.17 10.60 -15.73
C LEU A 340 -7.70 11.82 -16.52
N LYS A 341 -6.76 11.64 -17.47
CA LYS A 341 -6.33 12.70 -18.39
C LYS A 341 -7.48 13.22 -19.23
N LEU A 342 -8.33 12.34 -19.77
CA LEU A 342 -9.54 12.74 -20.50
C LEU A 342 -10.48 13.61 -19.64
N PHE A 343 -10.66 13.25 -18.36
CA PHE A 343 -11.44 14.07 -17.42
C PHE A 343 -10.82 15.45 -17.17
N LEU A 344 -9.49 15.53 -17.02
CA LEU A 344 -8.78 16.79 -16.80
C LEU A 344 -8.78 17.68 -18.07
N GLU A 345 -8.60 17.09 -19.26
CA GLU A 345 -8.75 17.77 -20.56
C GLU A 345 -10.17 18.33 -20.74
N LYS A 346 -11.18 17.63 -20.20
CA LYS A 346 -12.60 17.99 -20.25
C LYS A 346 -13.15 18.43 -18.89
N THR A 347 -12.35 19.14 -18.09
CA THR A 347 -12.76 19.60 -16.77
C THR A 347 -14.10 20.36 -16.83
N ASN A 348 -15.00 20.07 -15.88
CA ASN A 348 -16.37 20.58 -15.79
C ASN A 348 -17.29 20.25 -16.99
N LYS A 349 -16.83 19.46 -17.96
CA LYS A 349 -17.65 18.95 -19.07
C LYS A 349 -18.06 17.50 -18.80
N ILE A 350 -19.16 17.10 -19.41
CA ILE A 350 -19.61 15.71 -19.36
C ILE A 350 -18.72 14.91 -20.31
N VAL A 351 -18.18 13.81 -19.80
CA VAL A 351 -17.53 12.75 -20.57
C VAL A 351 -18.50 11.58 -20.62
N SER A 352 -18.96 11.24 -21.82
CA SER A 352 -19.88 10.12 -22.05
C SER A 352 -19.19 8.77 -21.83
N ARG A 353 -20.00 7.72 -21.66
CA ARG A 353 -19.50 6.35 -21.51
C ARG A 353 -18.76 5.91 -22.78
N ASP A 354 -19.26 6.31 -23.95
CA ASP A 354 -18.64 6.00 -25.24
C ASP A 354 -17.26 6.66 -25.40
N GLU A 355 -17.09 7.90 -24.94
CA GLU A 355 -15.79 8.57 -24.92
C GLU A 355 -14.79 7.86 -23.99
N ILE A 356 -15.26 7.39 -22.83
CA ILE A 356 -14.44 6.60 -21.91
C ILE A 356 -14.05 5.27 -22.55
N ALA A 357 -15.00 4.59 -23.21
CA ALA A 357 -14.76 3.34 -23.92
C ALA A 357 -13.73 3.50 -25.04
N GLN A 358 -13.86 4.54 -25.87
CA GLN A 358 -12.89 4.88 -26.92
C GLN A 358 -11.48 5.09 -26.36
N LYS A 359 -11.37 5.72 -25.19
CA LYS A 359 -10.08 5.96 -24.54
C LYS A 359 -9.47 4.68 -23.95
N MET A 360 -10.30 3.74 -23.50
CA MET A 360 -9.88 2.45 -22.95
C MET A 360 -9.49 1.42 -24.03
N TRP A 361 -10.22 1.41 -25.14
CA TRP A 361 -10.09 0.46 -26.25
C TRP A 361 -10.02 1.23 -27.58
N PRO A 362 -8.85 1.78 -27.95
CA PRO A 362 -8.72 2.57 -29.17
C PRO A 362 -8.84 1.74 -30.47
N ILE A 363 -8.87 0.40 -30.37
CA ILE A 363 -9.01 -0.53 -31.49
C ILE A 363 -10.20 -1.45 -31.15
N ASN A 364 -11.21 -1.50 -32.03
CA ASN A 364 -12.46 -2.27 -31.92
C ASN A 364 -13.46 -1.79 -30.85
N THR A 365 -13.94 -0.56 -30.94
CA THR A 365 -14.97 0.00 -30.04
C THR A 365 -16.39 -0.53 -30.26
N GLN A 366 -16.65 -1.26 -31.36
CA GLN A 366 -17.99 -1.75 -31.68
C GLN A 366 -18.35 -3.09 -31.02
N ASP A 367 -17.36 -3.85 -30.54
CA ASP A 367 -17.57 -5.14 -29.90
C ASP A 367 -16.95 -5.18 -28.49
N ASP A 368 -17.81 -5.33 -27.48
CA ASP A 368 -17.53 -5.70 -26.08
C ASP A 368 -16.84 -4.69 -25.15
N TYR A 369 -17.53 -3.59 -24.82
CA TYR A 369 -17.43 -3.04 -23.45
C TYR A 369 -18.77 -3.12 -22.73
N SER A 370 -18.74 -3.59 -21.48
CA SER A 370 -19.89 -3.49 -20.60
C SER A 370 -19.88 -2.14 -19.91
N ASP A 371 -21.06 -1.52 -19.74
CA ASP A 371 -21.22 -0.34 -18.89
C ASP A 371 -20.62 -0.56 -17.50
N TRP A 372 -20.72 -1.78 -17.01
CA TRP A 372 -20.12 -2.22 -15.77
C TRP A 372 -18.60 -2.07 -15.76
N ALA A 373 -17.88 -2.39 -16.85
CA ALA A 373 -16.43 -2.22 -16.93
C ALA A 373 -16.01 -0.74 -16.81
N ILE A 374 -16.82 0.18 -17.33
CA ILE A 374 -16.61 1.62 -17.17
C ILE A 374 -16.85 2.03 -15.71
N ASP A 375 -17.97 1.61 -15.11
CA ASP A 375 -18.26 1.91 -13.69
C ASP A 375 -17.13 1.45 -12.77
N GLN A 376 -16.58 0.25 -13.03
CA GLN A 376 -15.44 -0.27 -12.27
C GLN A 376 -14.16 0.53 -12.47
N LEU A 377 -13.86 0.95 -13.71
CA LEU A 377 -12.72 1.82 -13.95
C LEU A 377 -12.87 3.14 -13.19
N ILE A 378 -14.05 3.76 -13.22
CA ILE A 378 -14.32 4.99 -12.47
C ILE A 378 -14.21 4.74 -10.96
N LYS A 379 -14.70 3.62 -10.44
CA LYS A 379 -14.53 3.23 -9.03
C LYS A 379 -13.04 3.14 -8.66
N ARG A 380 -12.21 2.50 -9.50
CA ARG A 380 -10.76 2.41 -9.27
C ARG A 380 -10.08 3.78 -9.30
N ILE A 381 -10.38 4.63 -10.28
CA ILE A 381 -9.85 6.00 -10.32
C ILE A 381 -10.23 6.76 -9.05
N ARG A 382 -11.49 6.69 -8.60
CA ARG A 382 -11.94 7.32 -7.35
C ARG A 382 -11.18 6.80 -6.12
N ASN A 383 -10.89 5.50 -6.07
CA ASN A 383 -10.09 4.92 -4.98
C ASN A 383 -8.64 5.46 -5.00
N SER A 384 -8.00 5.49 -6.16
CA SER A 384 -6.65 6.08 -6.32
C SER A 384 -6.63 7.57 -5.97
N LEU A 385 -7.68 8.33 -6.32
CA LEU A 385 -7.82 9.73 -5.92
C LEU A 385 -7.96 9.88 -4.39
N LYS A 386 -8.77 9.03 -3.76
CA LYS A 386 -8.89 8.99 -2.29
C LYS A 386 -7.55 8.70 -1.61
N GLU A 387 -6.73 7.82 -2.18
CA GLU A 387 -5.38 7.57 -1.68
C GLU A 387 -4.43 8.76 -1.80
N LEU A 388 -4.73 9.69 -2.71
CA LEU A 388 -4.02 10.95 -2.91
C LEU A 388 -4.61 12.09 -2.07
N SER A 389 -5.45 11.77 -1.08
CA SER A 389 -6.19 12.75 -0.26
C SER A 389 -7.33 13.48 -0.98
N LEU A 390 -7.53 13.24 -2.28
CA LEU A 390 -8.57 13.91 -3.05
C LEU A 390 -9.95 13.31 -2.79
N SER A 391 -10.96 14.19 -2.73
CA SER A 391 -12.36 13.76 -2.66
C SER A 391 -12.71 12.86 -3.85
N PRO A 392 -13.20 11.61 -3.65
CA PRO A 392 -13.62 10.75 -4.75
C PRO A 392 -14.86 11.30 -5.48
N LYS A 393 -15.55 12.29 -4.89
CA LYS A 393 -16.72 12.94 -5.49
C LYS A 393 -16.35 13.91 -6.61
N ILE A 394 -15.08 14.30 -6.74
CA ILE A 394 -14.64 15.16 -7.86
C ILE A 394 -15.00 14.55 -9.21
N ILE A 395 -15.08 13.22 -9.34
CA ILE A 395 -15.72 12.58 -10.48
C ILE A 395 -17.15 12.24 -10.07
N GLU A 396 -18.14 12.93 -10.62
CA GLU A 396 -19.55 12.72 -10.31
C GLU A 396 -20.28 12.00 -11.46
N VAL A 397 -21.36 11.30 -11.12
CA VAL A 397 -22.24 10.65 -12.10
C VAL A 397 -23.25 11.69 -12.60
N VAL A 398 -23.33 11.87 -13.92
CA VAL A 398 -24.37 12.66 -14.56
C VAL A 398 -25.37 11.68 -15.19
N ARG A 399 -26.53 11.53 -14.55
CA ARG A 399 -27.56 10.53 -14.92
C ARG A 399 -27.84 10.55 -16.43
N ASN A 400 -27.82 9.37 -17.05
CA ASN A 400 -28.06 9.13 -18.48
C ASN A 400 -27.14 9.88 -19.45
N LYS A 401 -26.04 10.49 -18.97
CA LYS A 401 -25.11 11.24 -19.82
C LYS A 401 -23.65 10.78 -19.68
N GLY A 402 -23.25 10.28 -18.51
CA GLY A 402 -21.89 9.82 -18.25
C GLY A 402 -21.36 10.36 -16.92
N TYR A 403 -20.15 10.90 -16.94
CA TYR A 403 -19.49 11.42 -15.74
C TYR A 403 -18.93 12.82 -15.99
N ARG A 404 -18.65 13.55 -14.92
CA ARG A 404 -18.02 14.86 -14.99
C ARG A 404 -16.97 15.00 -13.90
N LEU A 405 -15.85 15.62 -14.25
CA LEU A 405 -14.87 16.08 -13.26
C LEU A 405 -15.28 17.48 -12.79
N ASN A 406 -15.66 17.61 -11.53
CA ASN A 406 -16.02 18.86 -10.87
C ASN A 406 -15.00 19.20 -9.77
N LEU A 407 -14.07 20.09 -10.09
CA LEU A 407 -13.02 20.52 -9.16
C LEU A 407 -13.54 21.38 -8.01
N GLN A 408 -14.77 21.90 -8.06
CA GLN A 408 -15.36 22.62 -6.92
C GLN A 408 -15.65 21.69 -5.74
N GLN A 409 -15.69 20.36 -5.96
CA GLN A 409 -15.88 19.35 -4.92
C GLN A 409 -14.56 18.81 -4.34
N SER A 410 -13.40 19.38 -4.71
CA SER A 410 -12.11 19.06 -4.06
C SER A 410 -11.92 19.78 -2.72
N ILE A 411 -12.80 20.71 -2.37
CA ILE A 411 -12.77 21.46 -1.12
C ILE A 411 -13.48 20.63 -0.03
N ILE A 412 -12.73 19.94 0.83
CA ILE A 412 -13.22 19.40 2.12
C ILE A 412 -12.42 20.00 3.26
#